data_AF-A0A7Y8IR85-F1
#
_entry.id   AF-A0A7Y8IR85-F1
#
_cell.length_a   1.000
_cell.length_b   1.000
_cell.length_c   1.000
_cell.angle_alpha   90.00
_cell.angle_beta   90.00
_cell.angle_gamma   90.00
#
_symmetry.space_group_name_H-M   'P 1'
#
loop_
_entity.id
_entity.type
_entity.pdbx_description
1 polymer ?
#
loop_
_entity_poly.entity_id
_entity_poly.type
_entity_poly.pdbx_seq_one_letter_code
_entity_poly.pdbx_strand_id
1 'polypeptide(L)'
;MTAEQLRAIMAFLQGCVQLGAADETGRCTVTFTSPTPEAMARAGLDAEGCRRVLAAEWFAEMVDEVVTTPDFCDPGEAEETVLRYARDVVAEYIRKRFVL
;
A
#
# COMPACT_ATOMS: atom_id res chain seq x y z
N MET A 1 -6.25 -11.74 14.84
CA MET A 1 -6.35 -10.36 14.31
C MET A 1 -7.83 -10.03 14.17
N THR A 2 -8.28 -8.94 14.78
CA THR A 2 -9.67 -8.45 14.68
C THR A 2 -9.85 -7.58 13.43
N ALA A 3 -11.11 -7.29 13.08
CA ALA A 3 -11.44 -6.37 12.00
C ALA A 3 -10.84 -4.97 12.19
N GLU A 4 -10.80 -4.48 13.43
CA GLU A 4 -10.21 -3.19 13.76
C GLU A 4 -8.69 -3.18 13.56
N GLN A 5 -8.00 -4.23 14.04
CA GLN A 5 -6.56 -4.39 13.84
C GLN A 5 -6.19 -4.47 12.36
N LEU A 6 -6.98 -5.20 11.56
CA LEU A 6 -6.75 -5.28 10.12
C LEU A 6 -6.94 -3.93 9.43
N ARG A 7 -7.98 -3.17 9.80
CA ARG A 7 -8.21 -1.83 9.26
C ARG A 7 -7.07 -0.87 9.62
N ALA A 8 -6.55 -0.96 10.84
CA ALA A 8 -5.41 -0.13 11.28
C ALA A 8 -4.14 -0.46 10.49
N ILE A 9 -3.85 -1.75 10.28
CA ILE A 9 -2.71 -2.20 9.45
C ILE A 9 -2.87 -1.72 8.00
N MET A 10 -4.06 -1.89 7.42
CA MET A 10 -4.37 -1.44 6.06
C MET A 10 -4.17 0.08 5.93
N ALA A 11 -4.73 0.87 6.85
CA ALA A 11 -4.57 2.33 6.85
C ALA A 11 -3.10 2.75 6.96
N PHE A 12 -2.31 2.06 7.78
CA PHE A 12 -0.87 2.31 7.90
C PHE A 12 -0.14 2.03 6.58
N LEU A 13 -0.41 0.89 5.95
CA LEU A 13 0.21 0.52 4.67
C LEU A 13 -0.21 1.45 3.52
N GLN A 14 -1.46 1.92 3.50
CA GLN A 14 -1.89 2.97 2.57
C GLN A 14 -1.15 4.29 2.79
N GLY A 15 -0.76 4.58 4.04
CA GLY A 15 0.11 5.71 4.39
C GLY A 15 1.56 5.56 3.91
N CYS A 16 2.02 4.34 3.63
CA CYS A 16 3.33 4.08 3.02
C CYS A 16 3.37 4.36 1.51
N VAL A 17 2.21 4.59 0.87
CA VAL A 17 2.09 4.96 -0.54
C VAL A 17 2.24 6.48 -0.67
N GLN A 18 3.22 6.90 -1.48
CA GLN A 18 3.56 8.30 -1.70
C GLN A 18 3.68 8.61 -3.19
N LEU A 19 3.22 9.80 -3.59
CA LEU A 19 3.51 10.38 -4.89
C LEU A 19 4.95 10.89 -4.88
N GLY A 20 5.70 10.55 -5.93
CA GLY A 20 6.96 11.17 -6.27
C GLY A 20 6.79 12.23 -7.36
N ALA A 21 7.91 12.83 -7.76
CA ALA A 21 7.93 13.77 -8.87
C ALA A 21 7.51 13.10 -10.19
N ALA A 22 7.03 13.91 -11.13
CA ALA A 22 6.78 13.44 -12.48
C ALA A 22 8.08 12.95 -13.14
N ASP A 23 7.98 11.85 -13.90
CA ASP A 23 9.06 11.30 -14.70
C ASP A 23 9.31 12.14 -15.98
N GLU A 24 10.25 11.69 -16.81
CA GLU A 24 10.60 12.33 -18.07
C GLU A 24 9.43 12.37 -19.08
N THR A 25 8.39 11.55 -18.86
CA THR A 25 7.18 11.49 -19.68
C THR A 25 6.04 12.38 -19.14
N GLY A 26 6.27 13.07 -18.03
CA GLY A 26 5.28 13.91 -17.37
C GLY A 26 4.27 13.12 -16.52
N ARG A 27 4.48 11.82 -16.31
CA ARG A 27 3.64 10.98 -15.46
C ARG A 27 4.14 11.03 -14.02
N CYS A 28 3.22 11.17 -13.07
CA CYS A 28 3.58 11.06 -11.66
C CYS A 28 4.13 9.66 -11.34
N THR A 29 5.09 9.61 -10.42
CA THR A 29 5.64 8.34 -9.91
C THR A 29 4.93 7.96 -8.62
N VAL A 30 4.76 6.66 -8.38
CA VAL A 30 4.27 6.14 -7.09
C VAL A 30 5.36 5.33 -6.44
N THR A 31 5.57 5.57 -5.15
CA THR A 31 6.53 4.84 -4.33
C THR A 31 5.82 4.19 -3.15
N PHE A 32 6.34 3.04 -2.74
CA PHE A 32 5.89 2.35 -1.54
C PHE A 32 7.07 2.18 -0.59
N THR A 33 7.03 2.86 0.56
CA THR A 33 8.04 2.68 1.59
C THR A 33 7.71 1.46 2.43
N SER A 34 8.29 0.32 2.09
CA SER A 34 8.05 -0.93 2.84
C SER A 34 8.39 -0.74 4.32
N PRO A 35 7.42 -0.89 5.25
CA PRO A 35 7.68 -0.66 6.65
C PRO A 35 8.38 -1.87 7.28
N THR A 36 9.09 -1.62 8.39
CA THR A 36 9.62 -2.70 9.23
C THR A 36 8.62 -3.09 10.32
N PRO A 37 8.71 -4.31 10.87
CA PRO A 37 7.90 -4.71 12.03
C PRO A 37 8.02 -3.73 13.21
N GLU A 38 9.20 -3.15 13.44
CA GLU A 38 9.45 -2.19 14.52
C GLU A 38 8.78 -0.84 14.26
N ALA A 39 8.68 -0.40 13.01
CA ALA A 39 7.94 0.81 12.64
C ALA A 39 6.45 0.63 12.90
N MET A 40 5.89 -0.52 12.50
CA MET A 40 4.48 -0.83 12.72
C MET A 40 4.16 -1.01 14.21
N ALA A 41 5.04 -1.65 14.98
CA ALA A 41 4.89 -1.78 16.43
C ALA A 41 4.93 -0.41 17.15
N ARG A 42 5.82 0.50 16.73
CA ARG A 42 5.85 1.89 17.24
C ARG A 42 4.58 2.67 16.92
N ALA A 43 3.90 2.33 15.83
CA ALA A 43 2.59 2.89 15.48
C ALA A 43 1.42 2.27 16.29
N GLY A 44 1.71 1.37 17.24
CA GLY A 44 0.69 0.73 18.08
C GLY A 44 -0.11 -0.37 17.37
N LEU A 45 0.36 -0.88 16.23
CA LEU A 45 -0.31 -1.91 15.47
C LEU A 45 -0.10 -3.31 16.08
N ASP A 46 -1.01 -4.23 15.77
CA ASP A 46 -0.95 -5.62 16.21
C ASP A 46 0.31 -6.31 15.68
N ALA A 47 1.29 -6.57 16.55
CA ALA A 47 2.61 -7.07 16.15
C ALA A 47 2.54 -8.41 15.40
N GLU A 48 1.64 -9.30 15.81
CA GLU A 48 1.44 -10.58 15.12
C GLU A 48 0.82 -10.39 13.74
N GLY A 49 -0.25 -9.58 13.62
CA GLY A 49 -0.86 -9.23 12.35
C GLY A 49 0.14 -8.58 11.40
N CYS A 50 0.97 -7.65 11.89
CA CYS A 50 2.02 -7.00 11.09
C CYS A 50 3.02 -8.02 10.55
N ARG A 51 3.53 -8.93 11.40
CA ARG A 51 4.45 -9.99 10.96
C ARG A 51 3.82 -10.89 9.90
N ARG A 52 2.55 -11.28 10.09
CA ARG A 52 1.83 -12.12 9.13
C ARG A 52 1.63 -11.43 7.78
N VAL A 53 1.34 -10.13 7.77
CA VAL A 53 1.18 -9.35 6.54
C VAL A 53 2.52 -9.18 5.83
N LEU A 54 3.57 -8.76 6.54
CA LEU A 54 4.89 -8.52 5.95
C LEU A 54 5.59 -9.81 5.48
N ALA A 55 5.30 -10.94 6.12
CA ALA A 55 5.86 -12.24 5.72
C ALA A 55 5.05 -12.95 4.61
N ALA A 56 3.96 -12.35 4.15
CA ALA A 56 3.12 -13.00 3.15
C ALA A 56 3.76 -12.96 1.76
N GLU A 57 3.67 -14.08 1.02
CA GLU A 57 4.26 -14.22 -0.32
C GLU A 57 3.68 -13.19 -1.31
N TRP A 58 2.41 -12.81 -1.15
CA TRP A 58 1.74 -11.79 -1.97
C TRP A 58 2.15 -10.35 -1.64
N PHE A 59 2.91 -10.11 -0.56
CA PHE A 59 3.26 -8.75 -0.16
C PHE A 59 4.13 -8.06 -1.22
N ALA A 60 5.11 -8.78 -1.77
CA ALA A 60 5.96 -8.25 -2.83
C ALA A 60 5.16 -7.95 -4.11
N GLU A 61 4.20 -8.81 -4.45
CA GLU A 61 3.27 -8.63 -5.58
C GLU A 61 2.41 -7.36 -5.40
N MET A 62 1.85 -7.16 -4.20
CA MET A 62 1.12 -5.93 -3.87
C MET A 62 1.99 -4.69 -4.04
N VAL A 63 3.25 -4.73 -3.57
CA VAL A 63 4.16 -3.58 -3.70
C VAL A 63 4.45 -3.27 -5.17
N ASP A 64 4.66 -4.30 -6.00
CA ASP A 64 4.87 -4.16 -7.44
C ASP A 64 3.65 -3.50 -8.13
N GLU A 65 2.44 -3.98 -7.85
CA GLU A 65 1.21 -3.37 -8.40
C GLU A 65 0.99 -1.93 -7.92
N VAL A 66 1.35 -1.62 -6.68
CA VAL A 66 1.29 -0.24 -6.15
C VAL A 66 2.23 0.68 -6.94
N VAL A 67 3.49 0.29 -7.14
CA VAL A 67 4.47 1.17 -7.82
C VAL A 67 4.25 1.27 -9.32
N THR A 68 3.65 0.24 -9.94
CA THR A 68 3.29 0.23 -11.37
C THR A 68 1.90 0.81 -11.64
N THR A 69 1.14 1.19 -10.61
CA THR A 69 -0.20 1.81 -10.78
C THR A 69 -0.24 2.94 -11.81
N PRO A 70 0.73 3.89 -11.87
CA PRO A 70 0.73 4.95 -12.88
C PRO A 70 0.76 4.46 -14.33
N ASP A 71 1.31 3.27 -14.60
CA ASP A 71 1.39 2.69 -15.95
C ASP A 71 0.01 2.26 -16.49
N PHE A 72 -0.94 2.05 -15.59
CA PHE A 72 -2.32 1.66 -15.91
C PHE A 72 -3.31 2.83 -15.83
N CYS A 73 -2.83 4.03 -15.48
CA CYS A 73 -3.64 5.26 -15.42
C CYS A 73 -3.55 6.04 -16.74
N ASP A 74 -4.55 6.87 -17.01
CA ASP A 74 -4.50 7.77 -18.16
C ASP A 74 -3.39 8.83 -17.95
N PRO A 75 -2.59 9.20 -18.97
CA PRO A 75 -1.50 10.17 -18.80
C PRO A 75 -1.94 11.58 -18.34
N GLY A 76 -3.23 11.90 -18.47
CA GLY A 76 -3.81 13.16 -17.99
C GLY A 76 -4.58 13.03 -16.68
N GLU A 77 -4.52 11.86 -16.04
CA GLU A 77 -5.21 11.61 -14.78
C GLU A 77 -4.57 12.42 -13.65
N ALA A 78 -5.41 13.00 -12.78
CA ALA A 78 -4.94 13.81 -11.67
C ALA A 78 -4.11 12.95 -10.69
N GLU A 79 -3.02 13.51 -10.16
CA GLU A 79 -2.12 12.80 -9.26
C GLU A 79 -2.84 12.25 -8.02
N GLU A 80 -3.82 12.97 -7.49
CA GLU A 80 -4.64 12.51 -6.36
C GLU A 80 -5.48 11.28 -6.69
N THR A 81 -5.90 11.13 -7.95
CA THR A 81 -6.61 9.94 -8.42
C THR A 81 -5.66 8.76 -8.55
N VAL A 82 -4.48 8.95 -9.14
CA VAL A 82 -3.44 7.91 -9.22
C VAL A 82 -3.04 7.43 -7.82
N LEU A 83 -2.82 8.35 -6.88
CA LEU A 83 -2.51 8.02 -5.49
C LEU A 83 -3.64 7.25 -4.80
N ARG A 84 -4.90 7.61 -5.07
CA ARG A 84 -6.05 6.89 -4.54
C ARG A 84 -6.07 5.46 -5.08
N TYR A 85 -5.87 5.26 -6.39
CA TYR A 85 -5.81 3.91 -6.97
C TYR A 85 -4.69 3.06 -6.37
N ALA A 86 -3.49 3.61 -6.22
CA ALA A 86 -2.39 2.90 -5.60
C ALA A 86 -2.71 2.50 -4.14
N ARG A 87 -3.41 3.35 -3.38
CA ARG A 87 -3.87 3.01 -2.02
C ARG A 87 -5.00 1.98 -2.01
N ASP A 88 -5.86 1.98 -3.02
CA ASP A 88 -6.93 1.00 -3.14
C ASP A 88 -6.38 -0.41 -3.43
N VAL A 89 -5.30 -0.53 -4.21
CA VAL A 89 -4.57 -1.80 -4.42
C VAL A 89 -4.17 -2.43 -3.08
N VAL A 90 -3.57 -1.66 -2.17
CA VAL A 90 -3.22 -2.15 -0.82
C VAL A 90 -4.44 -2.72 -0.09
N ALA A 91 -5.55 -1.99 -0.11
CA ALA A 91 -6.78 -2.41 0.55
C ALA A 91 -7.39 -3.67 -0.09
N GLU A 92 -7.35 -3.78 -1.42
CA GLU A 92 -7.81 -4.96 -2.14
C GLU A 92 -7.01 -6.20 -1.78
N TYR A 93 -5.68 -6.12 -1.80
CA TYR A 93 -4.81 -7.24 -1.44
C TYR A 93 -5.11 -7.74 -0.03
N ILE A 94 -5.19 -6.83 0.94
CA ILE A 94 -5.47 -7.20 2.32
C ILE A 94 -6.87 -7.85 2.44
N ARG A 95 -7.91 -7.28 1.83
CA ARG A 95 -9.28 -7.81 1.88
C ARG A 95 -9.42 -9.17 1.19
N LYS A 96 -8.71 -9.40 0.08
CA LYS A 96 -8.73 -10.68 -0.65
C LYS A 96 -8.13 -11.83 0.17
N ARG A 97 -7.21 -11.56 1.11
CA ARG A 97 -6.50 -12.59 1.89
C ARG A 97 -6.97 -12.73 3.34
N PHE A 98 -7.50 -11.68 3.94
CA PHE A 98 -8.06 -11.72 5.28
C PHE A 98 -9.57 -11.54 5.22
N VAL A 99 -10.27 -12.68 5.19
CA VAL A 99 -11.72 -12.70 5.37
C VAL A 99 -12.00 -12.28 6.80
N LEU A 100 -12.67 -11.14 6.98
CA LEU A 100 -13.14 -10.64 8.27
C LEU A 100 -14.54 -11.15 8.58
#